data_AF-A0A959T897-F1
#
_entry.id   AF-A0A959T897-F1
#
_cell.length_a   1.000
_cell.length_b   1.000
_cell.length_c   1.000
_cell.angle_alpha   90.00
_cell.angle_beta   90.00
_cell.angle_gamma   90.00
#
_symmetry.space_group_name_H-M   'P 1'
#
loop_
_entity.id
_entity.type
_entity.pdbx_description
1 polymer ?
#
loop_
_entity_poly.entity_id
_entity_poly.type
_entity_poly.pdbx_seq_one_letter_code
_entity_poly.pdbx_strand_id
1 'polypeptide(L)'
;GAGRMTEPMDIVHRLATDLMEGSPLAGKRILVTAGPTREAIDPVRYIGNRSSGRMGFAIAEEAAARGARVELVTGPVELTTDRPGIVRTDVESAADMA
;
A
#
# COMPACT_ATOMS: atom_id res chain seq x y z
N GLY A 1 -9.74 34.72 22.23
CA GLY A 1 -11.06 35.37 22.14
C GLY A 1 -11.67 35.06 20.79
N ALA A 2 -13.00 35.04 20.69
CA ALA A 2 -13.70 34.85 19.43
C ALA A 2 -13.17 35.87 18.39
N GLY A 3 -12.63 35.39 17.28
CA GLY A 3 -12.01 36.22 16.23
C GLY A 3 -10.49 36.07 16.05
N ARG A 4 -9.79 35.28 16.88
CA ARG A 4 -8.40 34.90 16.58
C ARG A 4 -8.39 33.77 15.56
N MET A 5 -7.64 33.94 14.46
CA MET A 5 -7.45 32.91 13.45
C MET A 5 -6.85 31.65 14.11
N THR A 6 -7.42 30.49 13.81
CA THR A 6 -6.88 29.19 14.22
C THR A 6 -5.47 29.03 13.67
N GLU A 7 -4.57 28.39 14.42
CA GLU A 7 -3.21 28.14 13.94
C GLU A 7 -3.25 27.38 12.61
N PRO A 8 -2.43 27.75 11.61
CA PRO A 8 -2.48 27.14 10.29
C PRO A 8 -2.37 25.61 10.31
N MET A 9 -1.57 25.07 11.22
CA MET A 9 -1.39 23.62 11.38
C MET A 9 -2.66 22.92 11.88
N ASP A 10 -3.44 23.55 12.76
CA ASP A 10 -4.70 23.00 13.24
C ASP A 10 -5.75 22.98 12.11
N ILE A 11 -5.73 23.98 11.23
CA ILE A 11 -6.59 24.04 10.04
C ILE A 11 -6.22 22.90 9.08
N VAL A 12 -4.94 22.75 8.78
CA VAL A 12 -4.44 21.67 7.90
C VAL A 12 -4.79 20.30 8.47
N HIS A 13 -4.58 20.10 9.78
CA HIS A 13 -4.89 18.85 10.44
C HIS A 13 -6.39 18.54 10.39
N ARG A 14 -7.24 19.54 10.67
CA ARG A 14 -8.69 19.37 10.62
C ARG A 14 -9.18 19.04 9.21
N LEU A 15 -8.68 19.75 8.20
CA LEU A 15 -9.00 19.46 6.80
C LEU A 15 -8.54 18.04 6.40
N ALA A 16 -7.35 17.62 6.82
CA ALA A 16 -6.86 16.28 6.54
C ALA A 16 -7.76 15.20 7.16
N THR A 17 -8.20 15.39 8.40
CA THR A 17 -9.13 14.48 9.08
C THR A 17 -10.49 14.45 8.40
N ASP A 18 -11.10 15.60 8.12
CA ASP A 18 -12.42 15.68 7.49
C ASP A 18 -12.43 15.05 6.07
N LEU A 19 -11.35 15.27 5.30
CA LEU A 19 -11.17 14.64 3.98
C LEU A 19 -10.96 13.12 4.05
N MET A 20 -10.36 12.64 5.13
CA MET A 20 -10.19 11.20 5.37
C MET A 20 -11.47 10.52 5.83
N GLU A 21 -12.26 11.12 6.72
CA GLU A 21 -13.52 10.54 7.22
C GLU A 21 -14.59 10.41 6.13
N GLY A 22 -14.59 11.31 5.14
CA GLY A 22 -15.44 11.23 3.95
C GLY A 22 -14.90 10.32 2.84
N SER A 23 -13.73 9.70 3.03
CA SER A 23 -13.06 8.96 1.95
C SER A 23 -13.70 7.59 1.71
N PRO A 24 -13.91 7.16 0.45
CA PRO A 24 -14.66 5.93 0.15
C PRO A 24 -14.11 4.65 0.78
N LEU A 25 -12.80 4.60 1.10
CA LEU A 25 -12.15 3.41 1.67
C LEU A 25 -11.72 3.62 3.14
N ALA A 26 -12.17 4.70 3.78
CA ALA A 26 -11.85 4.99 5.17
C ALA A 26 -12.20 3.81 6.09
N GLY A 27 -11.22 3.38 6.89
CA GLY A 27 -11.38 2.28 7.85
C GLY A 27 -11.45 0.88 7.22
N LYS A 28 -11.35 0.75 5.89
CA LYS A 28 -11.28 -0.56 5.24
C LYS A 28 -9.87 -1.14 5.35
N ARG A 29 -9.79 -2.47 5.44
CA ARG A 29 -8.55 -3.24 5.31
C ARG A 29 -8.54 -3.89 3.93
N ILE A 30 -7.45 -3.69 3.19
CA ILE A 30 -7.32 -4.20 1.81
C ILE A 30 -6.01 -4.96 1.70
N LEU A 31 -6.08 -6.19 1.20
CA LEU A 31 -4.91 -6.98 0.80
C LEU A 31 -4.68 -6.76 -0.69
N VAL A 32 -3.44 -6.41 -1.06
CA VAL A 32 -2.99 -6.31 -2.45
C VAL A 32 -1.81 -7.24 -2.64
N THR A 33 -1.88 -8.12 -3.65
CA THR A 33 -0.73 -8.91 -4.09
C THR A 33 -0.10 -8.27 -5.34
N ALA A 34 1.23 -8.22 -5.38
CA ALA A 34 1.96 -7.60 -6.48
C ALA A 34 3.25 -8.34 -6.83
N GLY A 35 3.81 -8.03 -8.01
CA GLY A 35 5.07 -8.59 -8.46
C GLY A 35 4.98 -10.05 -8.96
N PRO A 36 6.12 -10.63 -9.36
CA PRO A 36 6.20 -12.01 -9.81
C PRO A 36 6.43 -12.98 -8.65
N THR A 37 6.16 -14.27 -8.81
CA THR A 37 6.71 -15.29 -7.91
C THR A 37 7.87 -16.02 -8.58
N ARG A 38 8.71 -16.68 -7.79
CA ARG A 38 9.81 -17.54 -8.24
C ARG A 38 9.64 -18.93 -7.63
N GLU A 39 9.00 -19.81 -8.37
CA GLU A 39 8.79 -21.21 -7.96
C GLU A 39 10.04 -22.03 -8.27
N ALA A 40 10.82 -22.37 -7.23
CA ALA A 40 12.09 -23.06 -7.38
C ALA A 40 11.90 -24.45 -8.02
N ILE A 41 12.69 -24.73 -9.07
CA ILE A 41 12.84 -26.08 -9.65
C ILE A 41 14.05 -26.76 -9.00
N ASP A 42 15.14 -26.01 -8.86
CA ASP A 42 16.41 -26.40 -8.24
C ASP A 42 17.12 -25.12 -7.73
N PRO A 43 18.33 -25.20 -7.14
CA PRO A 43 19.01 -24.03 -6.57
C PRO A 43 19.33 -22.88 -7.56
N VAL A 44 19.20 -23.10 -8.88
CA VAL A 44 19.55 -22.10 -9.91
C VAL A 44 18.33 -21.72 -10.75
N ARG A 45 17.43 -22.66 -11.04
CA ARG A 45 16.29 -22.44 -11.94
C ARG A 45 14.99 -22.30 -11.16
N TYR A 46 14.14 -21.41 -11.65
CA TYR A 46 12.78 -21.23 -11.15
C TYR A 46 11.81 -20.96 -12.30
N ILE A 47 10.52 -21.20 -12.04
CA ILE A 47 9.41 -20.75 -12.87
C ILE A 47 8.89 -19.45 -12.29
N GLY A 48 8.75 -18.42 -13.10
CA GLY A 48 8.18 -17.16 -12.67
C GLY A 48 7.35 -16.50 -13.75
N ASN A 49 6.59 -15.49 -13.37
CA ASN A 49 5.85 -14.65 -14.31
C ASN A 49 6.59 -13.32 -14.58
N ARG A 50 6.23 -12.62 -15.65
CA ARG A 50 6.87 -11.34 -16.04
C ARG A 50 6.14 -10.12 -15.49
N SER A 51 5.58 -10.22 -14.27
CA SER A 51 4.94 -9.08 -13.63
C SER A 51 5.98 -8.06 -13.20
N SER A 52 5.75 -6.80 -13.56
CA SER A 52 6.56 -5.67 -13.06
C SER A 52 6.13 -5.17 -11.69
N GLY A 53 5.00 -5.64 -11.14
CA GLY A 53 4.43 -5.17 -9.87
C GLY A 53 3.82 -3.76 -9.89
N ARG A 54 4.13 -2.93 -10.90
CA ARG A 54 3.74 -1.50 -10.95
C ARG A 54 2.25 -1.23 -10.73
N MET A 55 1.38 -2.04 -11.32
CA MET A 55 -0.07 -1.88 -11.16
C MET A 55 -0.51 -2.16 -9.72
N GLY A 56 0.01 -3.22 -9.09
CA GLY A 56 -0.33 -3.56 -7.71
C GLY A 56 0.14 -2.46 -6.73
N PHE A 57 1.34 -1.92 -6.94
CA PHE A 57 1.84 -0.79 -6.15
C PHE A 57 0.96 0.46 -6.30
N ALA A 58 0.60 0.83 -7.53
CA ALA A 58 -0.27 1.99 -7.76
C ALA A 58 -1.66 1.82 -7.11
N ILE A 59 -2.22 0.60 -7.16
CA ILE A 59 -3.49 0.28 -6.49
C ILE A 59 -3.35 0.39 -4.97
N ALA A 60 -2.27 -0.14 -4.40
CA ALA A 60 -2.02 -0.06 -2.95
C ALA A 60 -1.88 1.39 -2.48
N GLU A 61 -1.13 2.21 -3.21
CA GLU A 61 -0.95 3.64 -2.92
C GLU A 61 -2.23 4.43 -3.00
N GLU A 62 -3.04 4.19 -4.02
CA GLU A 62 -4.32 4.88 -4.19
C GLU A 62 -5.36 4.40 -3.17
N ALA A 63 -5.37 3.12 -2.81
CA ALA A 63 -6.23 2.60 -1.75
C ALA A 63 -5.89 3.25 -0.40
N ALA A 64 -4.60 3.35 -0.06
CA ALA A 64 -4.13 4.04 1.14
C ALA A 64 -4.44 5.54 1.09
N ALA A 65 -4.30 6.19 -0.08
CA ALA A 65 -4.70 7.58 -0.31
C ALA A 65 -6.18 7.83 0.00
N ARG A 66 -7.02 6.82 -0.24
CA ARG A 66 -8.46 6.84 0.04
C ARG A 66 -8.82 6.34 1.44
N GLY A 67 -7.84 6.30 2.35
CA GLY A 67 -8.05 6.01 3.77
C GLY A 67 -8.11 4.52 4.14
N ALA A 68 -7.76 3.62 3.22
CA ALA A 68 -7.64 2.20 3.55
C ALA A 68 -6.35 1.93 4.34
N ARG A 69 -6.39 0.88 5.17
CA ARG A 69 -5.18 0.20 5.67
C ARG A 69 -4.85 -0.92 4.71
N VAL A 70 -3.70 -0.84 4.07
CA VAL A 70 -3.30 -1.76 3.00
C VAL A 70 -2.21 -2.69 3.49
N GLU A 71 -2.41 -3.99 3.27
CA GLU A 71 -1.36 -5.01 3.35
C GLU A 71 -0.91 -5.30 1.91
N LEU A 72 0.33 -4.96 1.57
CA LEU A 72 0.92 -5.18 0.26
C LEU A 72 1.88 -6.37 0.33
N VAL A 73 1.43 -7.53 -0.14
CA VAL A 73 2.29 -8.71 -0.29
C VAL A 73 2.91 -8.67 -1.68
N THR A 74 4.23 -8.56 -1.77
CA THR A 74 4.92 -8.44 -3.06
C THR A 74 5.97 -9.51 -3.24
N GLY A 75 5.98 -10.09 -4.43
CA GLY A 75 7.09 -10.90 -4.88
C GLY A 75 8.31 -10.06 -5.31
N PRO A 76 9.37 -10.67 -5.86
CA PRO A 76 10.64 -9.99 -6.10
C PRO A 76 10.56 -8.85 -7.13
N VAL A 77 10.55 -7.60 -6.64
CA VAL A 77 10.61 -6.35 -7.43
C VAL A 77 11.41 -5.27 -6.69
N GLU A 78 12.01 -4.36 -7.44
CA GLU A 78 12.76 -3.20 -6.89
C GLU A 78 11.86 -1.98 -6.60
N LEU A 79 10.55 -2.09 -6.82
CA LEU A 79 9.60 -1.03 -6.51
C LEU A 79 9.55 -0.78 -5.01
N THR A 80 9.43 0.48 -4.61
CA THR A 80 9.28 0.91 -3.23
C THR A 80 8.02 1.76 -3.09
N THR A 81 7.50 1.86 -1.87
CA THR A 81 6.42 2.79 -1.51
C THR A 81 6.62 3.23 -0.07
N ASP A 82 6.51 4.53 0.18
CA ASP A 82 6.63 5.18 1.49
C ASP A 82 5.27 5.72 1.98
N ARG A 83 4.19 5.40 1.27
CA ARG A 83 2.84 5.88 1.55
C ARG A 83 2.36 5.42 2.92
N PRO A 84 1.98 6.35 3.82
CA PRO A 84 1.38 5.99 5.11
C PRO A 84 0.12 5.15 4.92
N GLY A 85 -0.08 4.17 5.79
CA GLY A 85 -1.22 3.25 5.72
C GLY A 85 -0.97 1.98 4.92
N ILE A 86 0.21 1.81 4.32
CA ILE A 86 0.65 0.56 3.68
C ILE A 86 1.63 -0.18 4.60
N VAL A 87 1.40 -1.48 4.78
CA VAL A 87 2.36 -2.42 5.37
C VAL A 87 2.78 -3.40 4.28
N ARG A 88 4.07 -3.44 3.96
CA ARG A 88 4.62 -4.34 2.94
C ARG A 88 5.17 -5.62 3.56
N THR A 89 4.89 -6.74 2.90
CA THR A 89 5.51 -8.04 3.16
C THR A 89 6.13 -8.56 1.87
N ASP A 90 7.43 -8.83 1.89
CA ASP A 90 8.14 -9.43 0.76
C ASP A 90 8.08 -10.95 0.82
N VAL A 91 7.81 -11.58 -0.32
CA VAL A 91 7.76 -13.03 -0.50
C VAL A 91 8.56 -13.44 -1.73
N GLU A 92 8.96 -14.70 -1.81
CA GLU A 92 9.64 -15.24 -3.00
C GLU A 92 8.72 -16.13 -3.82
N SER A 93 7.91 -16.96 -3.15
CA SER A 93 7.03 -17.96 -3.73
C SER A 93 5.57 -17.75 -3.35
N ALA A 94 4.67 -18.43 -4.07
CA ALA A 94 3.25 -18.46 -3.67
C ALA A 94 3.05 -19.16 -2.31
N ALA A 95 3.91 -20.11 -1.93
CA ALA A 95 3.82 -20.82 -0.67
C ALA A 95 4.10 -19.92 0.55
N ASP A 96 4.89 -18.86 0.38
CA ASP A 96 5.18 -17.89 1.44
C ASP A 96 3.95 -17.03 1.79
N MET A 97 2.88 -17.08 0.98
CA MET A 97 1.63 -16.34 1.17
C MET A 97 0.59 -17.11 2.01
N ALA A 98 0.87 -18.34 2.42
CA ALA A 98 -0.07 -19.27 3.06
C ALA A 98 -0.29 -19.01 4.56
#